data_AF-A0A6H9LQ96-F1
#
_entry.id   AF-A0A6H9LQ96-F1
#
_cell.length_a   1.000
_cell.length_b   1.000
_cell.length_c   1.000
_cell.angle_alpha   90.00
_cell.angle_beta   90.00
_cell.angle_gamma   90.00
#
_symmetry.space_group_name_H-M   'P 1'
#
loop_
_entity.id
_entity.type
_entity.pdbx_description
1 polymer ?
#
loop_
_entity_poly.entity_id
_entity_poly.type
_entity_poly.pdbx_seq_one_letter_code
_entity_poly.pdbx_strand_id
1 'polypeptide(L)'
;MFFKSNLQNRVSGSFSGLMILTVLLMLSIFIGCSNEDSSSNGGPSGSSDNTAPAVSSSTPASSSTGVSTGAVIQITFSEDIDPLSVTTSSVFITGVTSTVSVSSNVISVTPSSQLSSATEYTVIVTTAVKDLSGNALPSEHSFKFTTGTLPVAMAGNDQEVSYGDVVTLDGTQSSDGGGASLSYIWTQKSGPSVGGLTGANPQFVAPDAVTSLTFELVVSNGSESSTPDEVVVSILEDAQHAYYVSPSGDNGNSGTKASPFATIQYAIDYSNTEGAGADIYIAAGTYNESITLRTDVSLYGGFDAATWERNFTAHQSVIMGGNYAVYGNGTSLLTIDGMYIQSADANFSGGSSVGIALSSAQGITITNNSIAAGAGYTGYNGTTYSKPNKTNNGSGGADSYFNLISCSTGGGGSGGSSSIGRKGGNGGGQGGASGGSAGKDGTGGDGISGGGGGDDGSFASNGHGGDNGDPGTEGGNGNGGIEFGTISNGYYYVSSGNNGSRGKHGGGGGGGGGGGAGASCCAAGGGGGAGGVGGPGGSAGGGGGASIGILMDAGVFATIKNNNITTSNGGDGGVGGNGAE
;
A
#
# COMPACT_ATOMS: atom_id res chain seq x y z
N MET A 1 2.50 16.57 39.43
CA MET A 1 1.65 17.68 39.94
C MET A 1 0.38 17.61 39.10
N PHE A 2 -0.81 17.14 39.51
CA PHE A 2 -1.48 16.94 40.80
C PHE A 2 -2.26 15.61 40.77
N PHE A 3 -2.41 15.00 41.96
CA PHE A 3 -3.23 13.82 42.30
C PHE A 3 -4.68 14.21 42.66
N LYS A 4 -5.65 13.31 42.40
CA LYS A 4 -6.82 12.92 43.23
C LYS A 4 -7.72 11.99 42.37
N SER A 5 -7.75 10.67 42.52
CA SER A 5 -8.36 9.82 43.57
C SER A 5 -9.85 10.09 43.85
N ASN A 6 -10.75 9.18 43.43
CA ASN A 6 -11.67 8.53 44.37
C ASN A 6 -12.27 7.22 43.83
N LEU A 7 -12.24 6.24 44.73
CA LEU A 7 -12.81 4.90 44.73
C LEU A 7 -14.34 4.95 44.92
N GLN A 8 -15.10 3.97 44.39
CA GLN A 8 -15.99 3.06 45.16
C GLN A 8 -16.96 2.26 44.24
N ASN A 9 -17.00 0.93 44.49
CA ASN A 9 -18.03 -0.10 44.23
C ASN A 9 -18.28 -0.58 42.78
N ARG A 10 -17.76 -1.76 42.39
CA ARG A 10 -18.33 -3.12 42.59
C ARG A 10 -19.78 -3.22 42.10
N VAL A 11 -20.02 -3.95 41.00
CA VAL A 11 -20.40 -5.38 40.97
C VAL A 11 -20.24 -5.90 39.53
N SER A 12 -19.44 -6.96 39.37
CA SER A 12 -19.41 -7.84 38.20
C SER A 12 -20.55 -8.85 38.31
N GLY A 13 -21.42 -8.94 37.30
CA GLY A 13 -22.51 -9.93 37.23
C GLY A 13 -22.35 -10.83 36.01
N SER A 14 -21.65 -11.95 36.19
CA SER A 14 -21.78 -13.15 35.37
C SER A 14 -23.00 -13.91 35.89
N PHE A 15 -23.97 -14.23 35.02
CA PHE A 15 -25.08 -15.10 35.37
C PHE A 15 -24.85 -16.50 34.78
N SER A 16 -24.15 -17.33 35.55
CA SER A 16 -24.31 -18.78 35.55
C SER A 16 -25.27 -19.15 36.68
N GLY A 17 -26.39 -19.78 36.37
CA GLY A 17 -27.43 -20.11 37.34
C GLY A 17 -27.93 -21.54 37.20
N LEU A 18 -27.09 -22.50 37.58
CA LEU A 18 -27.48 -23.86 37.96
C LEU A 18 -28.00 -23.79 39.40
N MET A 19 -29.25 -24.18 39.68
CA MET A 19 -29.72 -24.34 41.05
C MET A 19 -30.57 -25.61 41.20
N ILE A 20 -29.92 -26.61 41.79
CA ILE A 20 -30.47 -27.80 42.43
C ILE A 20 -31.19 -27.35 43.71
N LEU A 21 -32.44 -27.77 43.92
CA LEU A 21 -33.10 -27.69 45.23
C LEU A 21 -33.66 -29.06 45.60
N THR A 22 -32.95 -29.73 46.51
CA THR A 22 -33.36 -30.90 47.26
C THR A 22 -34.18 -30.47 48.48
N VAL A 23 -35.38 -31.03 48.67
CA VAL A 23 -36.17 -30.86 49.89
C VAL A 23 -36.11 -32.15 50.70
N LEU A 24 -35.54 -32.04 51.89
CA LEU A 24 -35.43 -33.04 52.95
C LEU A 24 -36.75 -33.07 53.74
N LEU A 25 -37.42 -34.22 53.86
CA LEU A 25 -38.59 -34.39 54.74
C LEU A 25 -38.20 -35.19 55.99
N MET A 26 -38.45 -34.58 57.16
CA MET A 26 -38.18 -35.12 58.49
C MET A 26 -39.13 -36.28 58.87
N LEU A 27 -38.53 -37.24 59.57
CA LEU A 27 -39.16 -38.35 60.28
C LEU A 27 -39.70 -37.87 61.64
N SER A 28 -40.96 -38.14 61.94
CA SER A 28 -41.44 -38.16 63.34
C SER A 28 -42.47 -39.28 63.53
N ILE A 29 -42.07 -40.21 64.40
CA ILE A 29 -42.82 -41.36 64.90
C ILE A 29 -43.77 -40.88 66.01
N PHE A 30 -45.04 -41.29 65.96
CA PHE A 30 -45.87 -41.43 67.16
C PHE A 30 -46.57 -42.80 67.14
N ILE A 31 -46.30 -43.56 68.20
CA ILE A 31 -46.97 -44.81 68.59
C ILE A 31 -48.19 -44.43 69.43
N GLY A 32 -49.34 -45.05 69.18
CA GLY A 32 -50.51 -44.99 70.05
C GLY A 32 -51.53 -46.08 69.68
N CYS A 33 -51.63 -47.11 70.54
CA CYS A 33 -52.56 -48.23 70.44
C CYS A 33 -53.97 -47.87 70.94
N SER A 34 -55.02 -48.48 70.36
CA SER A 34 -56.08 -49.19 71.10
C SER A 34 -57.08 -49.87 70.15
N ASN A 35 -57.54 -51.05 70.58
CA ASN A 35 -58.37 -52.05 69.89
C ASN A 35 -59.89 -51.87 70.14
N GLU A 36 -60.70 -52.43 69.19
CA GLU A 36 -62.11 -52.93 69.23
C GLU A 36 -63.22 -51.87 69.47
N ASP A 37 -64.45 -51.95 68.96
CA ASP A 37 -65.29 -53.05 68.46
C ASP A 37 -66.42 -52.44 67.59
N SER A 38 -67.04 -53.33 66.83
CA SER A 38 -68.14 -53.21 65.87
C SER A 38 -69.44 -52.48 66.31
N SER A 39 -70.08 -51.74 65.38
CA SER A 39 -71.45 -52.00 64.90
C SER A 39 -72.09 -50.84 64.08
N SER A 40 -72.49 -51.21 62.86
CA SER A 40 -73.70 -50.83 62.12
C SER A 40 -74.09 -49.36 61.85
N ASN A 41 -74.04 -49.03 60.55
CA ASN A 41 -75.18 -48.68 59.66
C ASN A 41 -75.16 -47.27 59.03
N GLY A 42 -75.03 -47.19 57.70
CA GLY A 42 -75.69 -46.15 56.87
C GLY A 42 -74.86 -45.28 55.90
N GLY A 43 -74.35 -45.83 54.79
CA GLY A 43 -74.15 -45.16 53.48
C GLY A 43 -72.86 -44.32 53.25
N PRO A 44 -72.47 -44.04 51.98
CA PRO A 44 -73.09 -44.40 50.71
C PRO A 44 -72.34 -45.55 50.00
N SER A 45 -73.01 -46.18 49.02
CA SER A 45 -72.35 -47.00 48.01
C SER A 45 -71.28 -46.15 47.33
N GLY A 46 -70.01 -46.40 47.62
CA GLY A 46 -68.93 -45.97 46.74
C GLY A 46 -69.12 -46.73 45.44
N SER A 47 -69.77 -46.10 44.46
CA SER A 47 -69.73 -46.59 43.09
C SER A 47 -68.25 -46.69 42.74
N SER A 48 -67.71 -47.90 42.63
CA SER A 48 -66.40 -48.08 42.03
C SER A 48 -66.50 -47.43 40.66
N ASP A 49 -65.72 -46.40 40.45
CA ASP A 49 -65.58 -45.81 39.15
C ASP A 49 -64.97 -46.88 38.24
N ASN A 50 -65.77 -47.33 37.28
CA ASN A 50 -65.40 -48.36 36.31
C ASN A 50 -65.31 -47.76 34.90
N THR A 51 -65.34 -46.43 34.78
CA THR A 51 -65.15 -45.74 33.51
C THR A 51 -63.66 -45.76 33.22
N ALA A 52 -63.26 -46.23 32.04
CA ALA A 52 -61.86 -46.23 31.67
C ALA A 52 -61.48 -44.92 30.98
N PRO A 53 -60.24 -44.44 31.15
CA PRO A 53 -59.78 -43.22 30.49
C PRO A 53 -59.76 -43.44 28.97
N ALA A 54 -60.12 -42.41 28.22
CA ALA A 54 -60.06 -42.38 26.76
C ALA A 54 -59.33 -41.14 26.26
N VAL A 55 -58.51 -41.28 25.21
CA VAL A 55 -57.86 -40.13 24.55
C VAL A 55 -58.93 -39.26 23.88
N SER A 56 -59.10 -38.05 24.36
CA SER A 56 -60.07 -37.07 23.85
C SER A 56 -59.49 -36.22 22.71
N SER A 57 -58.21 -35.84 22.81
CA SER A 57 -57.51 -35.08 21.76
C SER A 57 -55.99 -35.16 21.93
N SER A 58 -55.28 -34.83 20.85
CA SER A 58 -53.83 -34.63 20.88
C SER A 58 -53.44 -33.30 20.25
N THR A 59 -52.34 -32.71 20.71
CA THR A 59 -51.63 -31.60 20.06
C THR A 59 -50.17 -32.01 19.92
N PRO A 60 -49.64 -32.16 18.69
CA PRO A 60 -50.32 -32.03 17.40
C PRO A 60 -51.47 -33.04 17.21
N ALA A 61 -52.47 -32.66 16.41
CA ALA A 61 -53.58 -33.54 16.06
C ALA A 61 -53.10 -34.70 15.17
N SER A 62 -53.83 -35.82 15.17
CA SER A 62 -53.47 -36.96 14.31
C SER A 62 -53.37 -36.55 12.84
N SER A 63 -52.31 -37.01 12.19
CA SER A 63 -51.95 -36.74 10.80
C SER A 63 -51.62 -35.28 10.49
N SER A 64 -51.35 -34.43 11.50
CA SER A 64 -50.89 -33.07 11.27
C SER A 64 -49.53 -33.05 10.57
N THR A 65 -49.39 -32.19 9.58
CA THR A 65 -48.12 -31.88 8.91
C THR A 65 -47.61 -30.50 9.34
N GLY A 66 -46.35 -30.17 9.06
CA GLY A 66 -45.81 -28.85 9.40
C GLY A 66 -45.54 -28.64 10.90
N VAL A 67 -45.46 -29.73 11.67
CA VAL A 67 -45.22 -29.64 13.13
C VAL A 67 -43.81 -29.15 13.41
N SER A 68 -43.65 -28.25 14.38
CA SER A 68 -42.32 -27.80 14.84
C SER A 68 -41.45 -28.97 15.30
N THR A 69 -40.16 -28.91 15.03
CA THR A 69 -39.21 -29.91 15.52
C THR A 69 -39.02 -29.86 17.05
N GLY A 70 -39.39 -28.73 17.67
CA GLY A 70 -39.42 -28.55 19.12
C GLY A 70 -40.78 -28.82 19.76
N ALA A 71 -41.73 -29.43 19.04
CA ALA A 71 -43.09 -29.64 19.54
C ALA A 71 -43.13 -30.54 20.79
N VAL A 72 -43.76 -30.03 21.85
CA VAL A 72 -44.20 -30.85 23.00
C VAL A 72 -45.52 -31.50 22.62
N ILE A 73 -45.60 -32.82 22.75
CA ILE A 73 -46.82 -33.57 22.41
C ILE A 73 -47.72 -33.59 23.64
N GLN A 74 -48.91 -33.03 23.54
CA GLN A 74 -49.93 -33.04 24.58
C GLN A 74 -51.06 -33.99 24.23
N ILE A 75 -51.44 -34.86 25.15
CA ILE A 75 -52.50 -35.86 24.99
C ILE A 75 -53.51 -35.63 26.11
N THR A 76 -54.72 -35.25 25.75
CA THR A 76 -55.82 -34.99 26.69
C THR A 76 -56.72 -36.21 26.79
N PHE A 77 -57.03 -36.62 28.01
CA PHE A 77 -57.89 -37.77 28.32
C PHE A 77 -59.27 -37.31 28.81
N SER A 78 -60.25 -38.23 28.79
CA SER A 78 -61.63 -38.02 29.25
C SER A 78 -61.75 -37.75 30.75
N GLU A 79 -60.70 -38.07 31.51
CA GLU A 79 -60.63 -38.02 32.97
C GLU A 79 -59.19 -37.93 33.47
N ASP A 80 -59.03 -37.68 34.77
CA ASP A 80 -57.72 -37.56 35.42
C ASP A 80 -56.93 -38.87 35.38
N ILE A 81 -55.63 -38.75 35.10
CA ILE A 81 -54.72 -39.90 34.93
C ILE A 81 -53.87 -40.09 36.18
N ASP A 82 -53.68 -41.34 36.61
CA ASP A 82 -52.76 -41.71 37.69
C ASP A 82 -51.30 -41.41 37.28
N PRO A 83 -50.62 -40.48 37.95
CA PRO A 83 -49.22 -40.15 37.64
C PRO A 83 -48.25 -41.32 37.76
N LEU A 84 -48.53 -42.33 38.57
CA LEU A 84 -47.68 -43.51 38.68
C LEU A 84 -47.78 -44.44 37.45
N SER A 85 -48.88 -44.35 36.70
CA SER A 85 -49.08 -45.10 35.46
C SER A 85 -48.36 -44.47 34.25
N VAL A 86 -47.93 -43.21 34.37
CA VAL A 86 -47.29 -42.43 33.30
C VAL A 86 -45.77 -42.54 33.36
N THR A 87 -45.23 -43.43 32.54
CA THR A 87 -43.79 -43.66 32.34
C THR A 87 -43.42 -43.55 30.86
N THR A 88 -42.12 -43.47 30.56
CA THR A 88 -41.59 -43.48 29.19
C THR A 88 -41.81 -44.80 28.43
N SER A 89 -42.30 -45.85 29.09
CA SER A 89 -42.77 -47.07 28.43
C SER A 89 -44.30 -47.09 28.23
N SER A 90 -45.04 -46.28 28.99
CA SER A 90 -46.50 -46.19 28.89
C SER A 90 -46.95 -45.26 27.77
N VAL A 91 -46.20 -44.17 27.54
CA VAL A 91 -46.44 -43.16 26.51
C VAL A 91 -45.08 -42.74 25.94
N PHE A 92 -44.92 -42.84 24.62
CA PHE A 92 -43.66 -42.50 23.97
C PHE A 92 -43.83 -42.18 22.49
N ILE A 93 -42.80 -41.54 21.92
CA ILE A 93 -42.64 -41.35 20.49
C ILE A 93 -41.67 -42.43 19.99
N THR A 94 -42.06 -43.20 18.98
CA THR A 94 -41.24 -44.30 18.45
C THR A 94 -39.88 -43.78 17.99
N GLY A 95 -38.80 -44.36 18.53
CA GLY A 95 -37.42 -44.03 18.15
C GLY A 95 -36.89 -42.69 18.68
N VAL A 96 -37.64 -41.98 19.54
CA VAL A 96 -37.25 -40.68 20.09
C VAL A 96 -37.17 -40.75 21.61
N THR A 97 -36.00 -40.45 22.16
CA THR A 97 -35.83 -40.29 23.61
C THR A 97 -36.62 -39.07 24.08
N SER A 98 -37.50 -39.27 25.07
CA SER A 98 -38.41 -38.23 25.57
C SER A 98 -38.57 -38.35 27.08
N THR A 99 -38.99 -37.26 27.71
CA THR A 99 -39.53 -37.26 29.07
C THR A 99 -41.05 -37.19 29.03
N VAL A 100 -41.70 -37.74 30.05
CA VAL A 100 -43.16 -37.68 30.18
C VAL A 100 -43.54 -37.06 31.52
N SER A 101 -44.60 -36.26 31.51
CA SER A 101 -45.22 -35.71 32.71
C SER A 101 -46.72 -35.70 32.56
N VAL A 102 -47.45 -35.74 33.66
CA VAL A 102 -48.91 -35.62 33.64
C VAL A 102 -49.37 -34.53 34.59
N SER A 103 -50.42 -33.82 34.18
CA SER A 103 -51.14 -32.85 35.02
C SER A 103 -52.63 -33.05 34.79
N SER A 104 -53.35 -33.54 35.82
CA SER A 104 -54.77 -33.88 35.72
C SER A 104 -55.00 -34.88 34.58
N ASN A 105 -55.78 -34.51 33.57
CA ASN A 105 -56.11 -35.33 32.42
C ASN A 105 -55.19 -35.12 31.20
N VAL A 106 -54.07 -34.40 31.34
CA VAL A 106 -53.16 -34.11 30.22
C VAL A 106 -51.79 -34.72 30.45
N ILE A 107 -51.37 -35.61 29.55
CA ILE A 107 -50.00 -36.11 29.46
C ILE A 107 -49.22 -35.24 28.47
N SER A 108 -48.03 -34.80 28.88
CA SER A 108 -47.06 -34.10 28.01
C SER A 108 -45.85 -34.98 27.76
N VAL A 109 -45.48 -35.15 26.49
CA VAL A 109 -44.28 -35.87 26.04
C VAL A 109 -43.33 -34.84 25.45
N THR A 110 -42.15 -34.67 26.06
CA THR A 110 -41.15 -33.70 25.63
C THR A 110 -39.92 -34.43 25.08
N PRO A 111 -39.66 -34.35 23.76
CA PRO A 111 -38.42 -34.88 23.17
C PRO A 111 -37.18 -34.31 23.86
N SER A 112 -36.14 -35.14 24.06
CA SER A 112 -34.89 -34.68 24.70
C SER A 112 -33.97 -33.88 23.77
N SER A 113 -34.27 -33.86 22.47
CA SER A 113 -33.62 -33.08 21.42
C SER A 113 -34.65 -32.68 20.37
N GLN A 114 -34.32 -31.70 19.52
CA GLN A 114 -35.15 -31.38 18.36
C GLN A 114 -35.37 -32.64 17.50
N LEU A 115 -36.59 -32.77 17.01
CA LEU A 115 -36.97 -33.79 16.05
C LEU A 115 -36.34 -33.47 14.67
N SER A 116 -36.17 -34.48 13.83
CA SER A 116 -35.73 -34.27 12.46
C SER A 116 -36.82 -33.56 11.66
N SER A 117 -36.46 -32.64 10.77
CA SER A 117 -37.39 -31.98 9.83
C SER A 117 -37.95 -32.97 8.80
N ALA A 118 -39.11 -32.66 8.22
CA ALA A 118 -39.77 -33.46 7.18
C ALA A 118 -39.91 -34.95 7.51
N THR A 119 -40.11 -35.28 8.79
CA THR A 119 -40.08 -36.65 9.31
C THR A 119 -41.43 -37.00 9.95
N GLU A 120 -41.96 -38.18 9.61
CA GLU A 120 -43.16 -38.73 10.25
C GLU A 120 -42.78 -39.41 11.57
N TYR A 121 -43.43 -39.00 12.65
CA TYR A 121 -43.32 -39.59 13.98
C TYR A 121 -44.61 -40.28 14.37
N THR A 122 -44.49 -41.38 15.10
CA THR A 122 -45.62 -42.13 15.67
C THR A 122 -45.58 -42.02 17.19
N VAL A 123 -46.68 -41.60 17.77
CA VAL A 123 -46.91 -41.56 19.23
C VAL A 123 -47.71 -42.80 19.60
N ILE A 124 -47.30 -43.46 20.69
CA ILE A 124 -47.96 -44.64 21.23
C ILE A 124 -48.35 -44.36 22.68
N VAL A 125 -49.62 -44.62 23.00
CA VAL A 125 -50.20 -44.63 24.34
C VAL A 125 -50.68 -46.04 24.62
N THR A 126 -49.95 -46.76 25.47
CA THR A 126 -50.24 -48.17 25.76
C THR A 126 -51.39 -48.33 26.75
N THR A 127 -51.89 -49.54 26.92
CA THR A 127 -52.88 -49.90 27.95
C THR A 127 -52.34 -49.83 29.39
N ALA A 128 -51.07 -49.47 29.59
CA ALA A 128 -50.49 -49.28 30.92
C ALA A 128 -50.95 -47.97 31.60
N VAL A 129 -51.43 -46.99 30.82
CA VAL A 129 -52.00 -45.73 31.33
C VAL A 129 -53.33 -46.02 32.04
N LYS A 130 -53.49 -45.48 33.25
CA LYS A 130 -54.67 -45.69 34.11
C LYS A 130 -55.22 -44.38 34.64
N ASP A 131 -56.51 -44.37 34.96
CA ASP A 131 -57.12 -43.30 35.77
C ASP A 131 -56.75 -43.43 37.27
N LEU A 132 -57.22 -42.49 38.09
CA LEU A 132 -57.04 -42.50 39.54
C LEU A 132 -57.75 -43.66 40.26
N SER A 133 -58.73 -44.27 39.60
CA SER A 133 -59.52 -45.41 40.08
C SER A 133 -58.88 -46.76 39.73
N GLY A 134 -57.81 -46.75 38.91
CA GLY A 134 -57.05 -47.90 38.45
C GLY A 134 -57.56 -48.57 37.17
N ASN A 135 -58.57 -48.00 36.48
CA ASN A 135 -59.02 -48.55 35.20
C ASN A 135 -57.99 -48.23 34.11
N ALA A 136 -57.62 -49.24 33.34
CA ALA A 136 -56.65 -49.11 32.26
C ALA A 136 -57.31 -48.59 30.97
N LEU A 137 -56.53 -47.85 30.17
CA LEU A 137 -56.90 -47.50 28.80
C LEU A 137 -57.31 -48.80 28.05
N PRO A 138 -58.54 -48.88 27.48
CA PRO A 138 -59.09 -50.15 26.98
C PRO A 138 -58.29 -50.80 25.83
N SER A 139 -57.62 -49.98 25.03
CA SER A 139 -56.79 -50.40 23.89
C SER A 139 -55.66 -49.41 23.66
N GLU A 140 -54.53 -49.87 23.13
CA GLU A 140 -53.45 -48.98 22.70
C GLU A 140 -53.98 -47.93 21.73
N HIS A 141 -53.62 -46.67 21.97
CA HIS A 141 -53.91 -45.57 21.07
C HIS A 141 -52.61 -45.15 20.37
N SER A 142 -52.69 -45.00 19.04
CA SER A 142 -51.57 -44.54 18.23
C SER A 142 -52.02 -43.48 17.25
N PHE A 143 -51.22 -42.43 17.14
CA PHE A 143 -51.39 -41.40 16.13
C PHE A 143 -50.04 -40.95 15.58
N LYS A 144 -50.09 -40.30 14.42
CA LYS A 144 -48.90 -39.83 13.71
C LYS A 144 -48.93 -38.33 13.54
N PHE A 145 -47.75 -37.74 13.40
CA PHE A 145 -47.59 -36.37 12.92
C PHE A 145 -46.33 -36.28 12.08
N THR A 146 -46.25 -35.27 11.21
CA THR A 146 -45.08 -35.01 10.37
C THR A 146 -44.53 -33.63 10.69
N THR A 147 -43.23 -33.57 11.00
CA THR A 147 -42.54 -32.29 11.19
C THR A 147 -42.44 -31.51 9.89
N GLY A 148 -42.38 -30.18 9.99
CA GLY A 148 -42.23 -29.29 8.84
C GLY A 148 -40.87 -29.42 8.15
N THR A 149 -40.80 -28.92 6.92
CA THR A 149 -39.53 -28.67 6.22
C THR A 149 -38.85 -27.46 6.85
N LEU A 150 -37.51 -27.41 6.82
CA LEU A 150 -36.81 -26.16 7.11
C LEU A 150 -37.09 -25.15 5.99
N PRO A 151 -37.29 -23.87 6.32
CA PRO A 151 -37.36 -22.85 5.30
C PRO A 151 -35.97 -22.65 4.67
N VAL A 152 -35.94 -22.17 3.43
CA VAL A 152 -34.73 -21.89 2.66
C VAL A 152 -34.65 -20.39 2.41
N ALA A 153 -33.59 -19.76 2.92
CA ALA A 153 -33.27 -18.38 2.58
C ALA A 153 -32.68 -18.31 1.17
N MET A 154 -33.10 -17.30 0.42
CA MET A 154 -32.50 -16.92 -0.86
C MET A 154 -32.34 -15.40 -0.85
N ALA A 155 -31.11 -14.91 -0.64
CA ALA A 155 -30.77 -13.50 -0.47
C ALA A 155 -30.71 -12.72 -1.80
N GLY A 156 -30.78 -13.43 -2.93
CA GLY A 156 -30.67 -12.88 -4.27
C GLY A 156 -29.25 -12.97 -4.82
N ASN A 157 -29.05 -12.46 -6.03
CA ASN A 157 -27.73 -12.39 -6.64
C ASN A 157 -26.93 -11.21 -6.09
N ASP A 158 -25.60 -11.33 -6.11
CA ASP A 158 -24.70 -10.21 -5.88
C ASP A 158 -24.98 -9.04 -6.82
N GLN A 159 -24.78 -7.83 -6.34
CA GLN A 159 -25.14 -6.60 -7.03
C GLN A 159 -23.93 -5.69 -7.22
N GLU A 160 -23.93 -4.95 -8.32
CA GLU A 160 -22.99 -3.86 -8.60
C GLU A 160 -23.78 -2.60 -8.86
N VAL A 161 -23.47 -1.54 -8.10
CA VAL A 161 -24.20 -0.27 -8.16
C VAL A 161 -23.22 0.89 -8.02
N SER A 162 -23.58 2.06 -8.52
CA SER A 162 -22.82 3.28 -8.27
C SER A 162 -23.11 3.79 -6.86
N TYR A 163 -22.19 4.56 -6.27
CA TYR A 163 -22.47 5.22 -5.00
C TYR A 163 -23.70 6.14 -5.14
N GLY A 164 -24.49 6.27 -4.08
CA GLY A 164 -25.73 7.05 -4.09
C GLY A 164 -26.94 6.37 -4.76
N ASP A 165 -26.76 5.24 -5.46
CA ASP A 165 -27.88 4.48 -6.00
C ASP A 165 -28.79 3.89 -4.90
N VAL A 166 -30.07 3.70 -5.21
CA VAL A 166 -30.98 2.96 -4.33
C VAL A 166 -30.83 1.47 -4.61
N VAL A 167 -30.36 0.73 -3.59
CA VAL A 167 -30.20 -0.72 -3.63
C VAL A 167 -31.44 -1.39 -3.06
N THR A 168 -31.89 -2.46 -3.71
CA THR A 168 -32.96 -3.34 -3.20
C THR A 168 -32.39 -4.74 -3.00
N LEU A 169 -32.40 -5.24 -1.76
CA LEU A 169 -32.13 -6.66 -1.52
C LEU A 169 -33.39 -7.48 -1.84
N ASP A 170 -33.24 -8.71 -2.34
CA ASP A 170 -34.38 -9.50 -2.79
C ASP A 170 -34.42 -10.89 -2.15
N GLY A 171 -35.13 -10.96 -1.03
CA GLY A 171 -35.41 -12.20 -0.32
C GLY A 171 -36.62 -12.98 -0.85
N THR A 172 -37.32 -12.50 -1.89
CA THR A 172 -38.66 -13.02 -2.27
C THR A 172 -38.65 -14.45 -2.79
N GLN A 173 -37.51 -14.95 -3.23
CA GLN A 173 -37.35 -16.35 -3.64
C GLN A 173 -37.20 -17.31 -2.46
N SER A 174 -37.05 -16.80 -1.24
CA SER A 174 -37.05 -17.62 -0.02
C SER A 174 -38.38 -18.37 0.12
N SER A 175 -38.32 -19.61 0.55
CA SER A 175 -39.50 -20.48 0.57
C SER A 175 -39.54 -21.42 1.77
N ASP A 176 -40.75 -21.85 2.11
CA ASP A 176 -41.00 -22.93 3.07
C ASP A 176 -41.74 -24.04 2.33
N GLY A 177 -41.21 -25.27 2.37
CA GLY A 177 -41.83 -26.43 1.71
C GLY A 177 -43.21 -26.81 2.26
N GLY A 178 -43.55 -26.35 3.47
CA GLY A 178 -44.88 -26.48 4.08
C GLY A 178 -45.85 -25.35 3.74
N GLY A 179 -45.41 -24.32 3.02
CA GLY A 179 -46.22 -23.17 2.61
C GLY A 179 -46.51 -22.16 3.72
N ALA A 180 -45.77 -22.21 4.84
CA ALA A 180 -45.91 -21.24 5.91
C ALA A 180 -45.41 -19.84 5.48
N SER A 181 -46.04 -18.78 6.02
CA SER A 181 -45.55 -17.42 5.81
C SER A 181 -44.19 -17.20 6.46
N LEU A 182 -43.29 -16.50 5.75
CA LEU A 182 -41.94 -16.25 6.22
C LEU A 182 -41.80 -14.86 6.86
N SER A 183 -40.96 -14.82 7.89
CA SER A 183 -40.35 -13.61 8.42
C SER A 183 -38.90 -13.51 7.93
N TYR A 184 -38.39 -12.29 7.77
CA TYR A 184 -37.11 -12.01 7.12
C TYR A 184 -36.22 -11.22 8.07
N ILE A 185 -35.03 -11.75 8.34
CA ILE A 185 -34.02 -11.11 9.18
C ILE A 185 -32.78 -10.89 8.31
N TRP A 186 -32.52 -9.62 8.00
CA TRP A 186 -31.33 -9.20 7.30
C TRP A 186 -30.28 -8.71 8.31
N THR A 187 -29.09 -9.29 8.24
CA THR A 187 -27.94 -8.89 9.06
C THR A 187 -26.84 -8.36 8.15
N GLN A 188 -26.45 -7.10 8.32
CA GLN A 188 -25.26 -6.58 7.65
C GLN A 188 -24.01 -7.10 8.35
N LYS A 189 -23.15 -7.81 7.62
CA LYS A 189 -21.94 -8.47 8.14
C LYS A 189 -20.71 -7.57 8.05
N SER A 190 -20.62 -6.77 7.00
CA SER A 190 -19.44 -5.96 6.67
C SER A 190 -19.81 -4.63 5.99
N GLY A 191 -18.83 -3.73 5.93
CA GLY A 191 -18.94 -2.43 5.26
C GLY A 191 -19.64 -1.33 6.08
N PRO A 192 -19.75 -0.10 5.54
CA PRO A 192 -20.45 1.00 6.20
C PRO A 192 -21.90 0.68 6.50
N SER A 193 -22.37 0.97 7.72
CA SER A 193 -23.75 0.67 8.13
C SER A 193 -24.78 1.43 7.29
N VAL A 194 -25.79 0.71 6.77
CA VAL A 194 -26.87 1.29 5.96
C VAL A 194 -28.19 1.45 6.71
N GLY A 195 -28.19 1.17 8.02
CA GLY A 195 -29.39 1.23 8.87
C GLY A 195 -30.15 -0.10 8.96
N GLY A 196 -31.41 -0.03 9.40
CA GLY A 196 -32.25 -1.21 9.63
C GLY A 196 -32.91 -1.70 8.35
N LEU A 197 -32.82 -3.01 8.09
CA LEU A 197 -33.39 -3.68 6.93
C LEU A 197 -34.49 -4.65 7.37
N THR A 198 -35.71 -4.48 6.84
CA THR A 198 -36.88 -5.30 7.24
C THR A 198 -37.71 -5.73 6.04
N GLY A 199 -38.28 -6.94 6.13
CA GLY A 199 -39.14 -7.50 5.09
C GLY A 199 -38.37 -8.22 3.98
N ALA A 200 -39.10 -8.69 2.97
CA ALA A 200 -38.52 -9.46 1.87
C ALA A 200 -37.67 -8.60 0.93
N ASN A 201 -38.02 -7.32 0.75
CA ASN A 201 -37.35 -6.40 -0.18
C ASN A 201 -36.94 -5.08 0.48
N PRO A 202 -36.06 -5.09 1.49
CA PRO A 202 -35.60 -3.84 2.08
C PRO A 202 -34.76 -3.04 1.09
N GLN A 203 -34.76 -1.72 1.24
CA GLN A 203 -34.00 -0.79 0.41
C GLN A 203 -33.10 0.10 1.24
N PHE A 204 -31.98 0.52 0.66
CA PHE A 204 -31.08 1.52 1.22
C PHE A 204 -30.41 2.34 0.11
N VAL A 205 -29.79 3.45 0.47
CA VAL A 205 -28.98 4.26 -0.45
C VAL A 205 -27.52 3.84 -0.30
N ALA A 206 -26.86 3.51 -1.42
CA ALA A 206 -25.46 3.11 -1.43
C ALA A 206 -24.57 4.23 -0.84
N PRO A 207 -23.71 3.92 0.15
CA PRO A 207 -22.72 4.86 0.67
C PRO A 207 -21.90 5.59 -0.39
N ASP A 208 -21.50 6.83 -0.09
CA ASP A 208 -20.66 7.70 -0.92
C ASP A 208 -19.17 7.31 -0.84
N ALA A 209 -18.87 6.04 -1.11
CA ALA A 209 -17.52 5.48 -1.12
C ALA A 209 -17.47 4.14 -1.86
N VAL A 210 -16.41 3.93 -2.66
CA VAL A 210 -16.12 2.62 -3.26
C VAL A 210 -15.81 1.58 -2.18
N THR A 211 -16.69 0.59 -2.03
CA THR A 211 -16.63 -0.41 -0.95
C THR A 211 -17.46 -1.65 -1.28
N SER A 212 -17.40 -2.67 -0.42
CA SER A 212 -18.28 -3.85 -0.50
C SER A 212 -19.10 -3.95 0.78
N LEU A 213 -20.38 -4.30 0.63
CA LEU A 213 -21.28 -4.62 1.74
C LEU A 213 -21.70 -6.08 1.62
N THR A 214 -21.52 -6.87 2.68
CA THR A 214 -22.03 -8.24 2.74
C THR A 214 -23.25 -8.28 3.66
N PHE A 215 -24.34 -8.85 3.16
CA PHE A 215 -25.58 -9.06 3.92
C PHE A 215 -25.90 -10.54 4.01
N GLU A 216 -26.44 -10.93 5.16
CA GLU A 216 -26.89 -12.29 5.45
C GLU A 216 -28.40 -12.28 5.66
N LEU A 217 -29.13 -13.16 4.97
CA LEU A 217 -30.56 -13.40 5.14
C LEU A 217 -30.80 -14.70 5.91
N VAL A 218 -31.57 -14.60 6.99
CA VAL A 218 -32.21 -15.75 7.64
C VAL A 218 -33.71 -15.57 7.57
N VAL A 219 -34.43 -16.62 7.16
CA VAL A 219 -35.90 -16.63 7.16
C VAL A 219 -36.45 -17.61 8.19
N SER A 220 -37.61 -17.29 8.77
CA SER A 220 -38.29 -18.17 9.71
C SER A 220 -39.77 -18.33 9.38
N ASN A 221 -40.27 -19.55 9.48
CA ASN A 221 -41.68 -19.90 9.35
C ASN A 221 -42.45 -19.82 10.69
N GLY A 222 -41.85 -19.20 11.72
CA GLY A 222 -42.40 -19.07 13.07
C GLY A 222 -42.17 -20.26 13.98
N SER A 223 -41.78 -21.42 13.44
CA SER A 223 -41.40 -22.62 14.21
C SER A 223 -39.91 -22.94 14.11
N GLU A 224 -39.34 -22.75 12.92
CA GLU A 224 -37.96 -23.05 12.57
C GLU A 224 -37.33 -21.87 11.82
N SER A 225 -35.99 -21.85 11.76
CA SER A 225 -35.22 -20.88 10.98
C SER A 225 -34.39 -21.58 9.92
N SER A 226 -34.15 -20.90 8.80
CA SER A 226 -33.29 -21.40 7.73
C SER A 226 -31.83 -21.39 8.14
N THR A 227 -30.99 -22.10 7.37
CA THR A 227 -29.58 -21.70 7.29
C THR A 227 -29.48 -20.31 6.63
N PRO A 228 -28.45 -19.53 6.93
CA PRO A 228 -28.27 -18.23 6.29
C PRO A 228 -27.92 -18.35 4.81
N ASP A 229 -28.28 -17.34 4.04
CA ASP A 229 -27.80 -17.11 2.66
C ASP A 229 -27.23 -15.69 2.55
N GLU A 230 -26.18 -15.50 1.75
CA GLU A 230 -25.45 -14.23 1.68
C GLU A 230 -25.61 -13.55 0.32
N VAL A 231 -25.54 -12.21 0.33
CA VAL A 231 -25.49 -11.38 -0.87
C VAL A 231 -24.46 -10.27 -0.68
N VAL A 232 -23.63 -10.06 -1.68
CA VAL A 232 -22.61 -8.99 -1.71
C VAL A 232 -23.07 -7.86 -2.62
N VAL A 233 -23.00 -6.63 -2.11
CA VAL A 233 -23.25 -5.41 -2.88
C VAL A 233 -21.92 -4.68 -3.06
N SER A 234 -21.42 -4.65 -4.29
CA SER A 234 -20.25 -3.87 -4.69
C SER A 234 -20.68 -2.46 -5.03
N ILE A 235 -20.16 -1.48 -4.28
CA ILE A 235 -20.41 -0.06 -4.52
C ILE A 235 -19.21 0.50 -5.27
N LEU A 236 -19.50 1.04 -6.44
CA LEU A 236 -18.56 1.53 -7.44
C LEU A 236 -18.71 3.06 -7.56
N GLU A 237 -17.74 3.74 -8.15
CA GLU A 237 -17.88 5.16 -8.48
C GLU A 237 -18.87 5.33 -9.63
N ASP A 238 -18.62 4.66 -10.75
CA ASP A 238 -19.58 4.44 -11.83
C ASP A 238 -19.61 2.96 -12.24
N ALA A 239 -20.70 2.27 -11.93
CA ALA A 239 -20.89 0.88 -12.29
C ALA A 239 -21.03 0.64 -13.81
N GLN A 240 -21.39 1.65 -14.60
CA GLN A 240 -21.54 1.51 -16.05
C GLN A 240 -20.20 1.54 -16.78
N HIS A 241 -19.19 2.19 -16.20
CA HIS A 241 -17.84 2.34 -16.77
C HIS A 241 -16.77 1.69 -15.88
N ALA A 242 -17.13 0.57 -15.25
CA ALA A 242 -16.26 -0.21 -14.38
C ALA A 242 -15.41 -1.22 -15.16
N TYR A 243 -14.09 -1.14 -15.00
CA TYR A 243 -13.14 -2.11 -15.56
C TYR A 243 -12.32 -2.79 -14.47
N TYR A 244 -12.11 -4.09 -14.64
CA TYR A 244 -11.48 -4.96 -13.66
C TYR A 244 -10.11 -5.42 -14.13
N VAL A 245 -9.12 -5.34 -13.24
CA VAL A 245 -7.72 -5.69 -13.51
C VAL A 245 -7.24 -6.71 -12.48
N SER A 246 -6.65 -7.82 -12.95
CA SER A 246 -6.07 -8.85 -12.09
C SER A 246 -4.74 -9.31 -12.67
N PRO A 247 -3.71 -9.64 -11.87
CA PRO A 247 -2.43 -10.12 -12.41
C PRO A 247 -2.57 -11.48 -13.12
N SER A 248 -3.65 -12.22 -12.87
CA SER A 248 -3.98 -13.46 -13.58
C SER A 248 -4.93 -13.26 -14.77
N GLY A 249 -5.27 -12.00 -15.09
CA GLY A 249 -6.10 -11.64 -16.24
C GLY A 249 -5.37 -11.73 -17.57
N ASP A 250 -6.03 -11.27 -18.64
CA ASP A 250 -5.50 -11.18 -20.00
C ASP A 250 -5.95 -9.86 -20.65
N ASN A 251 -5.07 -9.13 -21.33
CA ASN A 251 -5.42 -7.86 -21.97
C ASN A 251 -6.30 -8.04 -23.22
N GLY A 252 -6.51 -9.27 -23.71
CA GLY A 252 -7.53 -9.60 -24.70
C GLY A 252 -8.94 -9.79 -24.12
N ASN A 253 -9.09 -9.76 -22.79
CA ASN A 253 -10.39 -9.90 -22.15
C ASN A 253 -11.25 -8.63 -22.26
N SER A 254 -12.49 -8.70 -21.79
CA SER A 254 -13.44 -7.58 -21.80
C SER A 254 -13.32 -6.64 -20.60
N GLY A 255 -12.45 -6.92 -19.64
CA GLY A 255 -12.29 -6.11 -18.42
C GLY A 255 -13.44 -6.24 -17.42
N THR A 256 -14.17 -7.36 -17.41
CA THR A 256 -15.23 -7.64 -16.43
C THR A 256 -14.68 -8.44 -15.24
N LYS A 257 -15.41 -8.54 -14.12
CA LYS A 257 -15.00 -9.41 -12.97
C LYS A 257 -14.66 -10.85 -13.38
N ALA A 258 -15.43 -11.41 -14.32
CA ALA A 258 -15.25 -12.77 -14.82
C ALA A 258 -14.09 -12.91 -15.82
N SER A 259 -13.78 -11.82 -16.54
CA SER A 259 -12.73 -11.77 -17.57
C SER A 259 -11.95 -10.46 -17.41
N PRO A 260 -11.08 -10.32 -16.40
CA PRO A 260 -10.38 -9.08 -16.12
C PRO A 260 -9.19 -8.87 -17.06
N PHE A 261 -8.78 -7.61 -17.23
CA PHE A 261 -7.51 -7.27 -17.89
C PHE A 261 -6.31 -7.71 -17.04
N ALA A 262 -5.14 -7.86 -17.67
CA ALA A 262 -3.91 -8.26 -16.98
C ALA A 262 -3.16 -7.07 -16.34
N THR A 263 -3.17 -5.91 -17.00
CA THR A 263 -2.35 -4.76 -16.59
C THR A 263 -3.17 -3.49 -16.40
N ILE A 264 -2.75 -2.66 -15.45
CA ILE A 264 -3.43 -1.40 -15.07
C ILE A 264 -3.28 -0.38 -16.20
N GLN A 265 -2.08 -0.22 -16.77
CA GLN A 265 -1.88 0.76 -17.83
C GLN A 265 -2.72 0.44 -19.07
N TYR A 266 -2.92 -0.85 -19.38
CA TYR A 266 -3.77 -1.24 -20.50
C TYR A 266 -5.23 -0.85 -20.25
N ALA A 267 -5.76 -1.11 -19.05
CA ALA A 267 -7.11 -0.70 -18.68
C ALA A 267 -7.30 0.82 -18.79
N ILE A 268 -6.32 1.61 -18.32
CA ILE A 268 -6.32 3.07 -18.48
C ILE A 268 -6.42 3.48 -19.95
N ASP A 269 -5.56 2.92 -20.80
CA ASP A 269 -5.54 3.29 -22.22
C ASP A 269 -6.80 2.81 -22.96
N TYR A 270 -7.36 1.66 -22.58
CA TYR A 270 -8.63 1.13 -23.10
C TYR A 270 -9.81 2.06 -22.76
N SER A 271 -9.93 2.49 -21.51
CA SER A 271 -11.00 3.39 -21.08
C SER A 271 -11.02 4.72 -21.85
N ASN A 272 -9.84 5.22 -22.25
CA ASN A 272 -9.75 6.47 -23.02
C ASN A 272 -10.30 6.35 -24.44
N THR A 273 -10.37 5.15 -25.03
CA THR A 273 -10.95 5.00 -26.37
C THR A 273 -12.46 5.17 -26.39
N GLU A 274 -13.11 4.94 -25.25
CA GLU A 274 -14.57 5.08 -25.10
C GLU A 274 -15.00 6.52 -24.79
N GLY A 275 -14.09 7.36 -24.25
CA GLY A 275 -14.30 8.80 -24.09
C GLY A 275 -15.32 9.23 -23.03
N ALA A 276 -15.77 8.30 -22.18
CA ALA A 276 -16.80 8.52 -21.16
C ALA A 276 -16.26 8.73 -19.73
N GLY A 277 -14.93 8.66 -19.54
CA GLY A 277 -14.35 8.41 -18.22
C GLY A 277 -14.48 6.93 -17.83
N ALA A 278 -13.76 6.48 -16.80
CA ALA A 278 -13.87 5.10 -16.30
C ALA A 278 -13.27 4.91 -14.92
N ASP A 279 -13.65 3.83 -14.26
CA ASP A 279 -13.07 3.44 -12.97
C ASP A 279 -12.44 2.06 -13.05
N ILE A 280 -11.19 1.96 -12.58
CA ILE A 280 -10.40 0.75 -12.65
C ILE A 280 -10.30 0.13 -11.26
N TYR A 281 -10.88 -1.06 -11.12
CA TYR A 281 -10.92 -1.84 -9.89
C TYR A 281 -9.87 -2.94 -9.95
N ILE A 282 -8.91 -2.86 -9.03
CA ILE A 282 -7.63 -3.56 -9.15
C ILE A 282 -7.56 -4.63 -8.06
N ALA A 283 -7.51 -5.90 -8.48
CA ALA A 283 -7.34 -7.03 -7.58
C ALA A 283 -5.99 -6.99 -6.85
N ALA A 284 -5.90 -7.73 -5.74
CA ALA A 284 -4.67 -7.92 -5.02
C ALA A 284 -3.62 -8.60 -5.89
N GLY A 285 -2.39 -8.13 -5.78
CA GLY A 285 -1.25 -8.66 -6.50
C GLY A 285 -0.24 -7.59 -6.87
N THR A 286 0.77 -7.99 -7.63
CA THR A 286 1.90 -7.13 -8.01
C THR A 286 1.88 -6.86 -9.51
N TYR A 287 1.90 -5.57 -9.85
CA TYR A 287 1.87 -5.04 -11.20
C TYR A 287 3.19 -4.34 -11.49
N ASN A 288 4.06 -4.97 -12.29
CA ASN A 288 5.39 -4.47 -12.62
C ASN A 288 5.33 -3.51 -13.82
N GLU A 289 4.78 -2.32 -13.59
CA GLU A 289 4.58 -1.30 -14.60
C GLU A 289 4.60 0.09 -13.98
N SER A 290 4.99 1.10 -14.76
CA SER A 290 4.74 2.50 -14.43
C SER A 290 3.40 2.94 -15.00
N ILE A 291 2.68 3.76 -14.25
CA ILE A 291 1.34 4.23 -14.59
C ILE A 291 1.39 5.67 -15.10
N THR A 292 0.79 5.91 -16.26
CA THR A 292 0.47 7.24 -16.78
C THR A 292 -1.02 7.49 -16.61
N LEU A 293 -1.35 8.40 -15.71
CA LEU A 293 -2.72 8.80 -15.40
C LEU A 293 -3.39 9.49 -16.57
N ARG A 294 -4.72 9.42 -16.59
CA ARG A 294 -5.57 10.03 -17.61
C ARG A 294 -6.72 10.77 -16.93
N THR A 295 -7.21 11.81 -17.59
CA THR A 295 -8.37 12.56 -17.10
C THR A 295 -9.57 11.63 -16.98
N ASP A 296 -10.31 11.76 -15.88
CA ASP A 296 -11.57 11.03 -15.65
C ASP A 296 -11.38 9.51 -15.60
N VAL A 297 -10.20 9.06 -15.16
CA VAL A 297 -9.90 7.63 -14.97
C VAL A 297 -9.40 7.37 -13.55
N SER A 298 -10.28 6.87 -12.67
CA SER A 298 -9.96 6.57 -11.28
C SER A 298 -9.37 5.17 -11.11
N LEU A 299 -8.51 5.00 -10.09
CA LEU A 299 -7.86 3.75 -9.71
C LEU A 299 -8.25 3.38 -8.27
N TYR A 300 -8.88 2.21 -8.12
CA TYR A 300 -9.30 1.67 -6.84
C TYR A 300 -8.63 0.32 -6.58
N GLY A 301 -7.69 0.30 -5.65
CA GLY A 301 -7.06 -0.91 -5.14
C GLY A 301 -7.85 -1.56 -4.03
N GLY A 302 -7.43 -2.77 -3.67
CA GLY A 302 -7.89 -3.44 -2.46
C GLY A 302 -8.93 -4.53 -2.66
N PHE A 303 -9.05 -5.08 -3.87
CA PHE A 303 -10.03 -6.11 -4.17
C PHE A 303 -9.44 -7.52 -4.04
N ASP A 304 -10.19 -8.45 -3.47
CA ASP A 304 -9.81 -9.86 -3.53
C ASP A 304 -9.84 -10.36 -4.99
N ALA A 305 -8.87 -11.20 -5.37
CA ALA A 305 -8.75 -11.66 -6.76
C ALA A 305 -9.80 -12.71 -7.17
N ALA A 306 -10.46 -13.37 -6.20
CA ALA A 306 -11.49 -14.36 -6.45
C ALA A 306 -12.89 -13.80 -6.21
N THR A 307 -13.11 -13.11 -5.08
CA THR A 307 -14.46 -12.64 -4.71
C THR A 307 -14.74 -11.21 -5.15
N TRP A 308 -13.71 -10.42 -5.48
CA TRP A 308 -13.82 -8.97 -5.70
C TRP A 308 -14.45 -8.20 -4.53
N GLU A 309 -14.39 -8.76 -3.32
CA GLU A 309 -14.72 -7.99 -2.12
C GLU A 309 -13.59 -7.02 -1.80
N ARG A 310 -13.96 -5.78 -1.45
CA ARG A 310 -12.99 -4.72 -1.19
C ARG A 310 -12.57 -4.66 0.27
N ASN A 311 -11.29 -4.90 0.53
CA ASN A 311 -10.62 -4.62 1.79
C ASN A 311 -9.14 -4.29 1.52
N PHE A 312 -8.83 -3.01 1.31
CA PHE A 312 -7.48 -2.54 0.96
C PHE A 312 -6.41 -2.77 2.05
N THR A 313 -6.81 -3.18 3.25
CA THR A 313 -5.86 -3.60 4.29
C THR A 313 -5.49 -5.07 4.16
N ALA A 314 -6.44 -5.93 3.78
CA ALA A 314 -6.24 -7.37 3.61
C ALA A 314 -5.75 -7.76 2.20
N HIS A 315 -6.19 -7.02 1.19
CA HIS A 315 -5.94 -7.27 -0.22
C HIS A 315 -5.08 -6.13 -0.75
N GLN A 316 -3.82 -6.38 -1.08
CA GLN A 316 -2.89 -5.32 -1.48
C GLN A 316 -2.72 -5.30 -3.00
N SER A 317 -3.11 -4.20 -3.63
CA SER A 317 -2.86 -3.93 -5.05
C SER A 317 -1.56 -3.12 -5.17
N VAL A 318 -0.48 -3.75 -5.65
CA VAL A 318 0.88 -3.22 -5.59
C VAL A 318 1.37 -2.81 -6.98
N ILE A 319 1.63 -1.53 -7.18
CA ILE A 319 2.34 -0.99 -8.36
C ILE A 319 3.84 -0.99 -8.05
N MET A 320 4.60 -1.74 -8.83
CA MET A 320 6.07 -1.75 -8.85
C MET A 320 6.55 -1.01 -10.09
N GLY A 321 6.62 0.30 -9.99
CA GLY A 321 6.97 1.17 -11.11
C GLY A 321 8.46 1.44 -11.24
N GLY A 322 8.83 2.10 -12.35
CA GLY A 322 10.18 2.61 -12.58
C GLY A 322 10.53 3.76 -11.64
N ASN A 323 11.47 4.62 -12.06
CA ASN A 323 11.88 5.77 -11.25
C ASN A 323 10.77 6.80 -11.03
N TYR A 324 9.73 6.77 -11.86
CA TYR A 324 8.47 7.47 -11.62
C TYR A 324 7.37 6.41 -11.68
N ALA A 325 6.83 6.02 -10.52
CA ALA A 325 5.89 4.89 -10.48
C ALA A 325 4.52 5.27 -11.03
N VAL A 326 4.01 6.46 -10.66
CA VAL A 326 2.77 7.01 -11.19
C VAL A 326 3.02 8.44 -11.66
N TYR A 327 2.61 8.77 -12.88
CA TYR A 327 2.81 10.08 -13.49
C TYR A 327 1.50 10.60 -14.09
N GLY A 328 1.15 11.86 -13.83
CA GLY A 328 0.02 12.55 -14.46
C GLY A 328 0.44 13.91 -14.97
N ASN A 329 0.12 14.23 -16.22
CA ASN A 329 0.37 15.54 -16.82
C ASN A 329 -0.87 16.07 -17.53
N GLY A 330 -1.38 17.22 -17.09
CA GLY A 330 -2.60 17.80 -17.65
C GLY A 330 -3.85 16.94 -17.37
N THR A 331 -3.81 16.11 -16.32
CA THR A 331 -4.91 15.20 -15.96
C THR A 331 -5.87 15.84 -14.98
N SER A 332 -7.13 15.42 -14.99
CA SER A 332 -8.12 15.92 -14.03
C SER A 332 -9.17 14.92 -13.62
N LEU A 333 -9.90 15.21 -12.53
CA LEU A 333 -11.09 14.48 -12.09
C LEU A 333 -10.85 12.98 -11.91
N LEU A 334 -9.89 12.60 -11.08
CA LEU A 334 -9.63 11.18 -10.83
C LEU A 334 -9.27 10.93 -9.38
N THR A 335 -9.51 9.70 -8.95
CA THR A 335 -9.15 9.20 -7.63
C THR A 335 -8.07 8.11 -7.73
N ILE A 336 -7.12 8.10 -6.80
CA ILE A 336 -6.22 6.97 -6.54
C ILE A 336 -6.47 6.56 -5.09
N ASP A 337 -7.11 5.40 -4.89
CA ASP A 337 -7.53 4.94 -3.57
C ASP A 337 -7.10 3.50 -3.26
N GLY A 338 -6.52 3.28 -2.08
CA GLY A 338 -6.24 1.92 -1.57
C GLY A 338 -5.10 1.17 -2.26
N MET A 339 -4.13 1.88 -2.85
CA MET A 339 -2.99 1.29 -3.56
C MET A 339 -1.72 1.21 -2.71
N TYR A 340 -0.87 0.24 -3.02
CA TYR A 340 0.54 0.24 -2.63
C TYR A 340 1.37 0.65 -3.86
N ILE A 341 2.11 1.74 -3.77
CA ILE A 341 2.85 2.32 -4.90
C ILE A 341 4.32 2.36 -4.51
N GLN A 342 5.16 1.67 -5.27
CA GLN A 342 6.61 1.65 -5.07
C GLN A 342 7.32 2.09 -6.35
N SER A 343 8.17 3.11 -6.24
CA SER A 343 9.11 3.48 -7.31
C SER A 343 10.45 2.79 -7.12
N ALA A 344 11.06 2.40 -8.25
CA ALA A 344 12.40 1.82 -8.25
C ALA A 344 13.46 2.86 -7.89
N ASP A 345 14.57 2.39 -7.30
CA ASP A 345 15.78 3.21 -7.10
C ASP A 345 16.25 3.81 -8.43
N ALA A 346 16.62 5.09 -8.40
CA ALA A 346 17.24 5.73 -9.55
C ALA A 346 18.53 4.99 -9.94
N ASN A 347 18.81 4.89 -11.24
CA ASN A 347 19.93 4.10 -11.77
C ASN A 347 20.84 4.88 -12.72
N PHE A 348 20.71 6.22 -12.74
CA PHE A 348 21.52 7.13 -13.55
C PHE A 348 21.97 8.33 -12.73
N SER A 349 23.15 8.90 -13.03
CA SER A 349 23.73 10.00 -12.25
C SER A 349 22.80 11.20 -12.07
N GLY A 350 22.56 11.59 -10.81
CA GLY A 350 21.61 12.65 -10.46
C GLY A 350 20.14 12.28 -10.64
N GLY A 351 19.83 11.02 -10.97
CA GLY A 351 18.49 10.53 -11.19
C GLY A 351 17.68 10.45 -9.90
N SER A 352 16.41 10.81 -9.98
CA SER A 352 15.48 10.82 -8.84
C SER A 352 14.51 9.65 -8.90
N SER A 353 14.04 9.21 -7.74
CA SER A 353 12.97 8.23 -7.60
C SER A 353 11.74 8.90 -7.00
N VAL A 354 10.60 8.76 -7.66
CA VAL A 354 9.35 9.44 -7.34
C VAL A 354 8.18 8.46 -7.34
N GLY A 355 7.44 8.42 -6.23
CA GLY A 355 6.25 7.58 -6.12
C GLY A 355 5.13 8.06 -7.04
N ILE A 356 4.60 9.25 -6.78
CA ILE A 356 3.58 9.91 -7.61
C ILE A 356 4.11 11.27 -8.08
N ALA A 357 4.06 11.55 -9.37
CA ALA A 357 4.42 12.83 -9.95
C ALA A 357 3.24 13.43 -10.72
N LEU A 358 2.85 14.66 -10.37
CA LEU A 358 1.74 15.37 -11.01
C LEU A 358 2.21 16.71 -11.56
N SER A 359 1.76 16.98 -12.79
CA SER A 359 2.02 18.19 -13.54
C SER A 359 0.73 18.77 -14.08
N SER A 360 0.46 20.06 -13.86
CA SER A 360 -0.72 20.74 -14.42
C SER A 360 -2.05 19.99 -14.19
N ALA A 361 -2.19 19.31 -13.05
CA ALA A 361 -3.28 18.38 -12.77
C ALA A 361 -4.34 18.98 -11.82
N GLN A 362 -5.63 18.69 -12.02
CA GLN A 362 -6.71 19.34 -11.25
C GLN A 362 -7.78 18.37 -10.76
N GLY A 363 -8.27 18.56 -9.53
CA GLY A 363 -9.32 17.69 -8.98
C GLY A 363 -8.84 16.25 -8.81
N ILE A 364 -7.58 16.08 -8.40
CA ILE A 364 -7.00 14.76 -8.14
C ILE A 364 -7.24 14.40 -6.67
N THR A 365 -7.78 13.22 -6.39
CA THR A 365 -7.89 12.70 -5.03
C THR A 365 -6.92 11.56 -4.83
N ILE A 366 -6.04 11.65 -3.84
CA ILE A 366 -5.09 10.59 -3.47
C ILE A 366 -5.41 10.19 -2.03
N THR A 367 -5.99 9.01 -1.83
CA THR A 367 -6.47 8.59 -0.52
C THR A 367 -6.13 7.14 -0.15
N ASN A 368 -5.90 6.87 1.13
CA ASN A 368 -5.69 5.52 1.67
C ASN A 368 -4.59 4.70 0.97
N ASN A 369 -3.55 5.36 0.42
CA ASN A 369 -2.45 4.69 -0.27
C ASN A 369 -1.23 4.52 0.64
N SER A 370 -0.41 3.52 0.34
CA SER A 370 0.96 3.39 0.86
C SER A 370 1.95 3.68 -0.27
N ILE A 371 2.67 4.80 -0.20
CA ILE A 371 3.56 5.28 -1.27
C ILE A 371 5.01 5.23 -0.77
N ALA A 372 5.84 4.43 -1.43
CA ALA A 372 7.24 4.23 -1.10
C ALA A 372 8.13 4.67 -2.26
N ALA A 373 8.94 5.70 -2.04
CA ALA A 373 9.93 6.14 -3.02
C ALA A 373 11.28 5.43 -2.83
N GLY A 374 11.83 4.91 -3.92
CA GLY A 374 13.20 4.37 -3.97
C GLY A 374 14.28 5.43 -3.71
N ALA A 375 15.54 5.02 -3.68
CA ALA A 375 16.68 5.90 -3.46
C ALA A 375 16.95 6.80 -4.68
N GLY A 376 17.38 8.04 -4.40
CA GLY A 376 18.01 8.89 -5.42
C GLY A 376 19.43 8.39 -5.73
N TYR A 377 19.93 8.68 -6.93
CA TYR A 377 21.26 8.22 -7.35
C TYR A 377 22.30 9.34 -7.26
N THR A 378 23.54 8.98 -6.93
CA THR A 378 24.65 9.92 -6.77
C THR A 378 24.90 10.75 -8.03
N GLY A 379 25.27 12.02 -7.86
CA GLY A 379 25.63 12.91 -8.96
C GLY A 379 26.89 12.44 -9.70
N TYR A 380 27.09 12.93 -10.94
CA TYR A 380 28.30 12.61 -11.70
C TYR A 380 29.52 13.33 -11.09
N ASN A 381 30.68 12.69 -11.07
CA ASN A 381 31.93 13.34 -10.66
C ASN A 381 32.43 14.29 -11.74
N GLY A 382 33.02 15.41 -11.33
CA GLY A 382 33.68 16.36 -12.20
C GLY A 382 34.95 15.79 -12.82
N THR A 383 35.25 16.22 -14.05
CA THR A 383 36.48 15.84 -14.75
C THR A 383 37.70 16.50 -14.11
N THR A 384 38.68 15.68 -13.75
CA THR A 384 40.03 16.14 -13.35
C THR A 384 40.89 16.25 -14.59
N TYR A 385 41.54 17.40 -14.78
CA TYR A 385 42.46 17.60 -15.90
C TYR A 385 43.91 17.38 -15.48
N SER A 386 44.71 16.80 -16.37
CA SER A 386 46.15 16.62 -16.18
C SER A 386 46.93 17.88 -16.54
N LYS A 387 48.08 18.04 -15.89
CA LYS A 387 49.05 19.12 -16.14
C LYS A 387 49.35 19.27 -17.64
N PRO A 388 49.29 20.49 -18.21
CA PRO A 388 49.74 20.72 -19.58
C PRO A 388 51.20 20.31 -19.76
N ASN A 389 51.56 19.82 -20.94
CA ASN A 389 52.95 19.51 -21.26
C ASN A 389 53.86 20.72 -21.02
N LYS A 390 55.05 20.47 -20.46
CA LYS A 390 56.08 21.51 -20.28
C LYS A 390 56.36 22.22 -21.62
N THR A 391 56.49 23.54 -21.57
CA THR A 391 56.80 24.35 -22.75
C THR A 391 58.26 24.17 -23.16
N ASN A 392 58.58 24.52 -24.41
CA ASN A 392 59.94 24.37 -24.92
C ASN A 392 60.87 25.40 -24.27
N ASN A 393 62.00 24.94 -23.73
CA ASN A 393 63.07 25.83 -23.27
C ASN A 393 63.65 26.65 -24.44
N GLY A 394 64.23 27.81 -24.13
CA GLY A 394 65.05 28.55 -25.09
C GLY A 394 66.30 27.77 -25.47
N SER A 395 66.81 27.99 -26.67
CA SER A 395 68.06 27.35 -27.10
C SER A 395 69.26 28.09 -26.53
N GLY A 396 70.37 27.39 -26.30
CA GLY A 396 71.67 28.04 -26.06
C GLY A 396 72.06 28.94 -27.24
N GLY A 397 72.88 29.96 -26.98
CA GLY A 397 73.52 30.74 -28.04
C GLY A 397 74.53 29.89 -28.81
N ALA A 398 74.87 30.29 -30.03
CA ALA A 398 75.87 29.57 -30.82
C ALA A 398 77.30 29.86 -30.32
N ASP A 399 78.10 28.80 -30.19
CA ASP A 399 79.54 28.93 -29.93
C ASP A 399 80.25 29.64 -31.10
N SER A 400 81.11 30.59 -30.79
CA SER A 400 82.01 31.24 -31.77
C SER A 400 83.32 30.49 -31.92
N TYR A 401 83.84 30.46 -33.15
CA TYR A 401 85.23 30.08 -33.44
C TYR A 401 86.14 31.30 -33.50
N PHE A 402 87.30 31.22 -32.85
CA PHE A 402 88.31 32.28 -32.83
C PHE A 402 89.32 32.12 -33.98
N ASN A 403 89.53 33.17 -34.78
CA ASN A 403 90.72 33.32 -35.63
C ASN A 403 91.32 34.72 -35.41
N LEU A 404 92.65 34.83 -35.44
CA LEU A 404 93.51 35.96 -35.06
C LEU A 404 93.20 37.33 -35.70
N ILE A 405 92.20 37.43 -36.59
CA ILE A 405 91.86 38.66 -37.33
C ILE A 405 90.33 38.98 -37.27
N SER A 406 89.45 38.04 -36.93
CA SER A 406 88.01 38.32 -36.79
C SER A 406 87.24 37.23 -36.02
N CYS A 407 86.19 37.63 -35.30
CA CYS A 407 85.22 36.70 -34.68
C CYS A 407 84.06 36.48 -35.68
N SER A 408 83.65 35.22 -35.92
CA SER A 408 82.50 34.92 -36.78
C SER A 408 81.18 35.06 -36.01
N THR A 409 80.14 35.55 -36.70
CA THR A 409 78.85 35.94 -36.11
C THR A 409 78.05 34.72 -35.64
N GLY A 410 78.24 34.30 -34.38
CA GLY A 410 77.31 33.41 -33.71
C GLY A 410 76.05 34.18 -33.29
N GLY A 411 74.87 33.67 -33.67
CA GLY A 411 73.58 34.26 -33.27
C GLY A 411 73.24 33.97 -31.80
N GLY A 412 72.54 34.90 -31.16
CA GLY A 412 71.94 34.67 -29.84
C GLY A 412 70.91 33.54 -29.88
N GLY A 413 70.72 32.86 -28.74
CA GLY A 413 69.80 31.72 -28.68
C GLY A 413 68.36 32.13 -28.95
N SER A 414 67.60 31.29 -29.67
CA SER A 414 66.18 31.52 -29.90
C SER A 414 65.40 31.34 -28.60
N GLY A 415 64.48 32.26 -28.32
CA GLY A 415 63.57 32.16 -27.19
C GLY A 415 62.67 30.93 -27.29
N GLY A 416 62.37 30.33 -26.14
CA GLY A 416 61.47 29.19 -26.02
C GLY A 416 60.06 29.54 -26.52
N SER A 417 59.27 28.50 -26.81
CA SER A 417 57.99 28.66 -27.49
C SER A 417 56.90 27.81 -26.83
N SER A 418 55.79 28.44 -26.43
CA SER A 418 54.58 27.74 -25.95
C SER A 418 53.50 27.62 -27.04
N SER A 419 52.55 26.70 -26.85
CA SER A 419 51.43 26.41 -27.76
C SER A 419 50.41 27.55 -27.90
N ILE A 420 50.44 28.51 -26.97
CA ILE A 420 49.56 29.70 -26.94
C ILE A 420 50.29 30.98 -27.39
N GLY A 421 51.51 30.86 -27.90
CA GLY A 421 52.26 32.00 -28.43
C GLY A 421 53.01 32.85 -27.40
N ARG A 422 53.10 32.42 -26.12
CA ARG A 422 54.01 33.06 -25.15
C ARG A 422 55.45 32.65 -25.46
N LYS A 423 56.24 33.55 -26.02
CA LYS A 423 57.63 33.31 -26.42
C LYS A 423 58.59 33.85 -25.36
N GLY A 424 59.65 33.11 -25.10
CA GLY A 424 60.81 33.64 -24.39
C GLY A 424 61.51 34.70 -25.25
N GLY A 425 62.24 35.59 -24.60
CA GLY A 425 63.07 36.57 -25.28
C GLY A 425 64.24 35.92 -25.99
N ASN A 426 64.60 36.40 -27.18
CA ASN A 426 65.81 35.93 -27.85
C ASN A 426 67.06 36.41 -27.10
N GLY A 427 68.08 35.56 -27.03
CA GLY A 427 69.36 35.92 -26.45
C GLY A 427 70.05 37.03 -27.24
N GLY A 428 70.82 37.85 -26.54
CA GLY A 428 71.66 38.87 -27.13
C GLY A 428 72.73 38.25 -28.03
N GLY A 429 72.88 38.79 -29.24
CA GLY A 429 73.98 38.42 -30.14
C GLY A 429 75.35 38.75 -29.52
N GLN A 430 76.40 38.18 -30.11
CA GLN A 430 77.78 38.45 -29.67
C GLN A 430 78.13 39.94 -29.77
N GLY A 431 78.92 40.42 -28.82
CA GLY A 431 79.43 41.78 -28.83
C GLY A 431 80.65 42.01 -29.71
N GLY A 432 80.73 43.20 -30.32
CA GLY A 432 81.97 43.68 -30.93
C GLY A 432 82.94 44.23 -29.88
N ALA A 433 84.03 44.88 -30.33
CA ALA A 433 84.97 45.58 -29.44
C ALA A 433 84.31 46.67 -28.57
N SER A 434 83.08 47.05 -28.90
CA SER A 434 82.25 48.06 -28.24
C SER A 434 81.33 47.51 -27.14
N GLY A 435 81.24 46.18 -26.94
CA GLY A 435 80.28 45.55 -26.03
C GLY A 435 79.28 44.61 -26.73
N GLY A 436 78.56 43.81 -25.93
CA GLY A 436 77.53 42.84 -26.28
C GLY A 436 76.27 43.43 -26.92
N SER A 437 75.29 42.57 -27.22
CA SER A 437 73.90 43.01 -27.43
C SER A 437 73.05 42.54 -26.26
N ALA A 438 72.17 43.41 -25.75
CA ALA A 438 71.22 43.02 -24.73
C ALA A 438 70.26 41.95 -25.28
N GLY A 439 69.85 41.04 -24.41
CA GLY A 439 68.78 40.11 -24.70
C GLY A 439 67.48 40.85 -24.97
N LYS A 440 66.54 40.16 -25.63
CA LYS A 440 65.18 40.68 -25.78
C LYS A 440 64.32 40.26 -24.61
N ASP A 441 63.36 41.09 -24.26
CA ASP A 441 62.33 40.76 -23.28
C ASP A 441 61.50 39.58 -23.78
N GLY A 442 61.03 38.77 -22.84
CA GLY A 442 60.00 37.77 -23.11
C GLY A 442 58.65 38.43 -23.39
N THR A 443 57.75 37.72 -24.07
CA THR A 443 56.39 38.24 -24.29
C THR A 443 55.55 38.04 -23.03
N GLY A 444 54.94 39.11 -22.53
CA GLY A 444 53.91 39.05 -21.50
C GLY A 444 52.50 38.77 -22.04
N GLY A 445 51.52 38.84 -21.16
CA GLY A 445 50.08 38.98 -21.46
C GLY A 445 49.16 38.29 -20.45
N ASP A 446 47.84 38.50 -20.59
CA ASP A 446 46.83 38.24 -19.54
C ASP A 446 47.03 39.08 -18.25
N GLY A 447 47.72 40.22 -18.39
CA GLY A 447 47.97 41.18 -17.31
C GLY A 447 49.29 40.96 -16.55
N ILE A 448 50.14 40.02 -16.98
CA ILE A 448 51.47 39.76 -16.40
C ILE A 448 52.61 40.10 -17.38
N SER A 449 53.78 40.42 -16.84
CA SER A 449 54.93 40.88 -17.63
C SER A 449 55.77 39.70 -18.14
N GLY A 450 56.40 39.88 -19.31
CA GLY A 450 57.51 39.02 -19.70
C GLY A 450 58.76 39.41 -18.91
N GLY A 451 59.69 38.48 -18.76
CA GLY A 451 60.97 38.77 -18.12
C GLY A 451 61.79 39.73 -18.97
N GLY A 452 62.46 40.69 -18.34
CA GLY A 452 63.37 41.61 -19.00
C GLY A 452 64.54 40.86 -19.64
N GLY A 453 64.94 41.29 -20.84
CA GLY A 453 66.15 40.82 -21.49
C GLY A 453 67.38 41.20 -20.67
N GLY A 454 68.34 40.27 -20.57
CA GLY A 454 69.57 40.51 -19.82
C GLY A 454 70.45 41.55 -20.50
N ASP A 455 71.08 42.41 -19.70
CA ASP A 455 71.98 43.45 -20.19
C ASP A 455 73.20 42.85 -20.92
N ASP A 456 73.71 43.58 -21.91
CA ASP A 456 74.93 43.24 -22.61
C ASP A 456 76.17 43.28 -21.70
N GLY A 457 77.13 42.41 -22.00
CA GLY A 457 78.45 42.48 -21.41
C GLY A 457 79.27 43.61 -22.03
N SER A 458 79.94 44.40 -21.19
CA SER A 458 81.04 45.27 -21.62
C SER A 458 82.23 44.45 -22.15
N PHE A 459 83.27 45.11 -22.67
CA PHE A 459 84.49 44.45 -23.20
C PHE A 459 85.05 43.37 -22.24
N ALA A 460 85.26 42.15 -22.76
CA ALA A 460 85.77 40.99 -22.03
C ALA A 460 84.94 40.59 -20.78
N SER A 461 83.66 40.97 -20.72
CA SER A 461 82.73 40.55 -19.67
C SER A 461 81.55 39.78 -20.24
N ASN A 462 81.00 38.88 -19.42
CA ASN A 462 79.81 38.13 -19.76
C ASN A 462 78.58 39.05 -19.74
N GLY A 463 77.62 38.80 -20.62
CA GLY A 463 76.28 39.39 -20.49
C GLY A 463 75.55 38.80 -19.28
N HIS A 464 74.53 39.52 -18.81
CA HIS A 464 73.72 39.07 -17.69
C HIS A 464 72.59 38.15 -18.19
N GLY A 465 72.17 37.21 -17.33
CA GLY A 465 70.99 36.40 -17.61
C GLY A 465 69.75 37.30 -17.70
N GLY A 466 68.80 36.95 -18.58
CA GLY A 466 67.49 37.61 -18.60
C GLY A 466 66.66 37.18 -17.39
N ASP A 467 65.69 38.01 -17.04
CA ASP A 467 64.81 37.75 -15.91
C ASP A 467 63.82 36.62 -16.24
N ASN A 468 63.37 35.95 -15.19
CA ASN A 468 62.23 35.04 -15.33
C ASN A 468 60.98 35.86 -15.67
N GLY A 469 60.10 35.31 -16.51
CA GLY A 469 58.76 35.86 -16.68
C GLY A 469 57.91 35.62 -15.43
N ASP A 470 56.92 36.47 -15.23
CA ASP A 470 56.00 36.32 -14.10
C ASP A 470 55.27 34.96 -14.17
N PRO A 471 55.11 34.25 -13.03
CA PRO A 471 54.31 33.04 -13.01
C PRO A 471 52.85 33.35 -13.37
N GLY A 472 52.18 32.39 -14.01
CA GLY A 472 50.73 32.46 -14.20
C GLY A 472 50.00 32.38 -12.85
N THR A 473 48.78 32.90 -12.78
CA THR A 473 47.96 32.79 -11.57
C THR A 473 47.06 31.57 -11.62
N GLU A 474 46.87 30.90 -10.49
CA GLU A 474 45.88 29.81 -10.36
C GLU A 474 44.47 30.30 -10.71
N GLY A 475 43.66 29.39 -11.26
CA GLY A 475 42.23 29.63 -11.46
C GLY A 475 41.48 29.49 -10.13
N GLY A 476 40.43 30.27 -9.93
CA GLY A 476 39.55 30.11 -8.78
C GLY A 476 38.78 28.78 -8.81
N ASN A 477 38.54 28.21 -7.63
CA ASN A 477 37.76 27.00 -7.43
C ASN A 477 36.32 27.15 -7.95
N GLY A 478 35.75 26.03 -8.39
CA GLY A 478 34.31 25.94 -8.65
C GLY A 478 33.51 26.02 -7.36
N ASN A 479 32.26 26.48 -7.43
CA ASN A 479 31.35 26.49 -6.29
C ASN A 479 30.52 25.20 -6.28
N GLY A 480 30.28 24.61 -5.11
CA GLY A 480 29.29 23.53 -4.97
C GLY A 480 27.88 24.03 -5.31
N GLY A 481 27.00 23.13 -5.75
CA GLY A 481 25.58 23.46 -5.94
C GLY A 481 24.97 23.79 -4.58
N ILE A 482 24.35 24.97 -4.45
CA ILE A 482 23.75 25.46 -3.20
C ILE A 482 22.22 25.53 -3.24
N GLU A 483 21.62 25.16 -4.37
CA GLU A 483 20.18 25.27 -4.59
C GLU A 483 19.50 23.89 -4.49
N PHE A 484 18.25 23.89 -4.02
CA PHE A 484 17.41 22.71 -3.86
C PHE A 484 16.91 22.09 -5.17
N GLY A 485 17.46 22.45 -6.33
CA GLY A 485 16.96 22.04 -7.65
C GLY A 485 15.69 22.78 -8.06
N THR A 486 15.10 22.36 -9.19
CA THR A 486 13.87 22.95 -9.74
C THR A 486 12.87 21.86 -10.13
N ILE A 487 11.58 22.13 -9.96
CA ILE A 487 10.51 21.25 -10.43
C ILE A 487 9.92 21.85 -11.70
N SER A 488 9.78 21.05 -12.75
CA SER A 488 9.14 21.47 -14.01
C SER A 488 8.51 20.27 -14.72
N ASN A 489 7.27 20.43 -15.18
CA ASN A 489 6.52 19.41 -15.92
C ASN A 489 6.48 18.06 -15.17
N GLY A 490 6.27 18.10 -13.85
CA GLY A 490 6.22 16.90 -13.01
C GLY A 490 7.56 16.16 -12.83
N TYR A 491 8.68 16.76 -13.23
CA TYR A 491 10.03 16.22 -13.01
C TYR A 491 10.82 17.11 -12.04
N TYR A 492 11.64 16.47 -11.21
CA TYR A 492 12.64 17.15 -10.39
C TYR A 492 13.99 17.19 -11.11
N TYR A 493 14.55 18.38 -11.25
CA TYR A 493 15.85 18.64 -11.84
C TYR A 493 16.85 19.05 -10.76
N VAL A 494 17.92 18.25 -10.63
CA VAL A 494 19.00 18.49 -9.67
C VAL A 494 19.76 19.78 -9.99
N SER A 495 20.17 20.51 -8.95
CA SER A 495 21.13 21.61 -9.09
C SER A 495 22.55 21.08 -9.07
N SER A 496 23.42 21.61 -9.94
CA SER A 496 24.84 21.23 -10.02
C SER A 496 25.74 22.38 -9.55
N GLY A 497 26.97 22.04 -9.16
CA GLY A 497 28.00 23.04 -8.91
C GLY A 497 28.46 23.73 -10.20
N ASN A 498 29.26 24.78 -10.04
CA ASN A 498 29.90 25.51 -11.14
C ASN A 498 31.34 25.05 -11.32
N ASN A 499 31.82 24.98 -12.57
CA ASN A 499 33.20 24.60 -12.88
C ASN A 499 34.20 25.57 -12.24
N GLY A 500 35.41 25.06 -11.94
CA GLY A 500 36.54 25.93 -11.63
C GLY A 500 36.93 26.78 -12.83
N SER A 501 37.43 27.97 -12.57
CA SER A 501 37.94 28.85 -13.62
C SER A 501 39.33 28.40 -14.09
N ARG A 502 39.69 28.73 -15.33
CA ARG A 502 41.00 28.41 -15.90
C ARG A 502 42.09 29.26 -15.24
N GLY A 503 43.24 28.66 -14.93
CA GLY A 503 44.44 29.40 -14.54
C GLY A 503 44.94 30.30 -15.67
N LYS A 504 45.48 31.46 -15.33
CA LYS A 504 46.09 32.36 -16.32
C LYS A 504 47.46 31.84 -16.75
N HIS A 505 47.86 32.20 -17.96
CA HIS A 505 49.16 31.81 -18.50
C HIS A 505 50.30 32.57 -17.81
N GLY A 506 51.51 31.99 -17.80
CA GLY A 506 52.73 32.63 -17.32
C GLY A 506 53.45 33.42 -18.42
N GLY A 507 54.25 34.41 -18.04
CA GLY A 507 55.02 35.26 -18.93
C GLY A 507 56.25 34.53 -19.48
N GLY A 508 56.67 34.85 -20.70
CA GLY A 508 57.95 34.35 -21.24
C GLY A 508 59.14 34.94 -20.49
N GLY A 509 60.17 34.13 -20.21
CA GLY A 509 61.42 34.64 -19.63
C GLY A 509 62.21 35.46 -20.64
N GLY A 510 62.98 36.43 -20.17
CA GLY A 510 63.86 37.25 -21.01
C GLY A 510 65.05 36.46 -21.53
N GLY A 511 65.55 36.83 -22.71
CA GLY A 511 66.80 36.26 -23.24
C GLY A 511 68.01 36.81 -22.49
N GLY A 512 69.04 35.99 -22.29
CA GLY A 512 70.29 36.48 -21.70
C GLY A 512 71.04 37.41 -22.64
N GLY A 513 71.72 38.42 -22.11
CA GLY A 513 72.58 39.31 -22.88
C GLY A 513 73.81 38.59 -23.43
N GLY A 514 74.30 39.03 -24.59
CA GLY A 514 75.56 38.55 -25.15
C GLY A 514 76.76 39.17 -24.45
N GLY A 515 77.86 38.43 -24.32
CA GLY A 515 79.13 38.95 -23.78
C GLY A 515 79.87 39.83 -24.81
N GLY A 516 80.68 40.76 -24.32
CA GLY A 516 81.55 41.58 -25.16
C GLY A 516 82.83 40.84 -25.57
N ALA A 517 83.24 40.92 -26.84
CA ALA A 517 84.43 40.21 -27.32
C ALA A 517 85.73 40.84 -26.79
N GLY A 518 86.48 40.08 -25.98
CA GLY A 518 87.87 40.34 -25.64
C GLY A 518 88.83 39.52 -26.52
N ALA A 519 90.15 39.76 -26.41
CA ALA A 519 91.20 39.16 -27.26
C ALA A 519 91.27 37.60 -27.26
N SER A 520 90.38 36.90 -26.56
CA SER A 520 90.32 35.42 -26.55
C SER A 520 88.94 34.82 -26.23
N CYS A 521 87.87 35.60 -26.05
CA CYS A 521 86.56 35.07 -25.68
C CYS A 521 85.42 35.87 -26.34
N CYS A 522 84.64 35.21 -27.21
CA CYS A 522 83.36 35.68 -27.72
C CYS A 522 82.28 34.78 -27.10
N ALA A 523 81.23 35.34 -26.49
CA ALA A 523 80.15 34.57 -25.87
C ALA A 523 78.79 35.12 -26.33
N ALA A 524 77.95 34.26 -26.89
CA ALA A 524 76.57 34.60 -27.22
C ALA A 524 75.64 34.35 -26.01
N GLY A 525 74.64 35.21 -25.82
CA GLY A 525 73.63 35.03 -24.79
C GLY A 525 72.70 33.88 -25.15
N GLY A 526 72.37 33.03 -24.15
CA GLY A 526 71.33 32.01 -24.30
C GLY A 526 69.94 32.63 -24.46
N GLY A 527 69.07 31.97 -25.22
CA GLY A 527 67.67 32.37 -25.36
C GLY A 527 66.88 32.11 -24.07
N GLY A 528 65.90 32.97 -23.78
CA GLY A 528 65.03 32.86 -22.61
C GLY A 528 64.02 31.73 -22.77
N GLY A 529 63.61 31.10 -21.66
CA GLY A 529 62.57 30.06 -21.66
C GLY A 529 61.19 30.60 -22.05
N ALA A 530 60.34 29.77 -22.68
CA ALA A 530 58.95 30.15 -22.92
C ALA A 530 58.14 30.22 -21.62
N GLY A 531 57.13 31.08 -21.61
CA GLY A 531 56.18 31.18 -20.51
C GLY A 531 55.29 29.94 -20.43
N GLY A 532 54.96 29.53 -19.21
CA GLY A 532 54.09 28.37 -18.95
C GLY A 532 52.66 28.59 -19.45
N VAL A 533 51.98 27.49 -19.82
CA VAL A 533 50.56 27.52 -20.20
C VAL A 533 49.72 27.19 -18.99
N GLY A 534 48.91 28.15 -18.54
CA GLY A 534 47.90 27.92 -17.50
C GLY A 534 46.98 26.75 -17.83
N GLY A 535 46.85 25.81 -16.89
CA GLY A 535 46.04 24.62 -17.06
C GLY A 535 44.53 24.88 -16.97
N PRO A 536 43.71 23.98 -17.56
CA PRO A 536 42.25 24.02 -17.39
C PRO A 536 41.84 23.87 -15.93
N GLY A 537 40.78 24.59 -15.53
CA GLY A 537 40.11 24.36 -14.26
C GLY A 537 39.36 23.02 -14.29
N GLY A 538 39.23 22.37 -13.13
CA GLY A 538 38.45 21.14 -13.00
C GLY A 538 36.96 21.37 -13.22
N SER A 539 36.27 20.38 -13.76
CA SER A 539 34.81 20.47 -13.94
C SER A 539 34.08 20.23 -12.62
N ALA A 540 32.89 20.77 -12.46
CA ALA A 540 32.04 20.56 -11.30
C ALA A 540 31.50 19.13 -11.23
N GLY A 541 31.25 18.66 -10.00
CA GLY A 541 30.38 17.52 -9.77
C GLY A 541 28.91 17.90 -9.91
N GLY A 542 28.09 16.96 -10.34
CA GLY A 542 26.64 17.11 -10.46
C GLY A 542 25.91 16.94 -9.13
N GLY A 543 24.68 17.44 -9.04
CA GLY A 543 23.80 17.16 -7.89
C GLY A 543 23.39 15.69 -7.82
N GLY A 544 23.19 15.18 -6.61
CA GLY A 544 22.56 13.87 -6.38
C GLY A 544 21.05 13.94 -6.52
N GLY A 545 20.44 12.88 -7.02
CA GLY A 545 19.00 12.83 -7.25
C GLY A 545 18.18 12.67 -5.98
N ALA A 546 16.88 12.93 -6.06
CA ALA A 546 15.99 12.93 -4.91
C ALA A 546 15.24 11.60 -4.73
N SER A 547 14.78 11.35 -3.50
CA SER A 547 13.74 10.36 -3.18
C SER A 547 12.48 11.12 -2.75
N ILE A 548 11.40 11.03 -3.54
CA ILE A 548 10.21 11.87 -3.36
C ILE A 548 8.95 10.99 -3.37
N GLY A 549 8.16 11.03 -2.29
CA GLY A 549 6.90 10.28 -2.24
C GLY A 549 5.86 10.81 -3.23
N ILE A 550 5.53 12.10 -3.12
CA ILE A 550 4.60 12.80 -4.03
C ILE A 550 5.26 14.10 -4.49
N LEU A 551 5.40 14.28 -5.80
CA LEU A 551 5.90 15.47 -6.46
C LEU A 551 4.76 16.18 -7.18
N MET A 552 4.57 17.46 -6.90
CA MET A 552 3.54 18.29 -7.55
C MET A 552 4.15 19.61 -7.98
N ASP A 553 3.91 20.02 -9.23
CA ASP A 553 4.37 21.32 -9.74
C ASP A 553 3.33 22.44 -9.56
N ALA A 554 3.72 23.65 -9.98
CA ALA A 554 2.87 24.83 -9.85
C ALA A 554 1.60 24.69 -10.70
N GLY A 555 0.43 24.82 -10.07
CA GLY A 555 -0.87 24.69 -10.73
C GLY A 555 -1.55 23.33 -10.53
N VAL A 556 -0.95 22.42 -9.73
CA VAL A 556 -1.63 21.20 -9.30
C VAL A 556 -2.63 21.48 -8.17
N PHE A 557 -3.86 20.96 -8.31
CA PHE A 557 -4.89 20.98 -7.28
C PHE A 557 -5.31 19.55 -6.93
N ALA A 558 -4.83 19.06 -5.78
CA ALA A 558 -5.08 17.71 -5.32
C ALA A 558 -5.52 17.66 -3.85
N THR A 559 -6.40 16.72 -3.52
CA THR A 559 -6.77 16.34 -2.15
C THR A 559 -5.97 15.11 -1.75
N ILE A 560 -5.14 15.23 -0.70
CA ILE A 560 -4.30 14.14 -0.20
C ILE A 560 -4.74 13.81 1.23
N LYS A 561 -5.26 12.59 1.44
CA LYS A 561 -5.84 12.18 2.73
C LYS A 561 -5.45 10.74 3.08
N ASN A 562 -5.19 10.44 4.36
CA ASN A 562 -4.98 9.07 4.84
C ASN A 562 -3.89 8.25 4.12
N ASN A 563 -2.88 8.89 3.54
CA ASN A 563 -1.78 8.17 2.87
C ASN A 563 -0.63 7.94 3.85
N ASN A 564 0.03 6.79 3.73
CA ASN A 564 1.33 6.53 4.35
C ASN A 564 2.42 6.77 3.29
N ILE A 565 3.34 7.70 3.55
CA ILE A 565 4.38 8.09 2.58
C ILE A 565 5.75 7.83 3.19
N THR A 566 6.55 7.01 2.52
CA THR A 566 7.93 6.69 2.90
C THR A 566 8.87 7.04 1.77
N THR A 567 10.03 7.60 2.12
CA THR A 567 11.11 7.93 1.18
C THR A 567 12.39 7.24 1.62
N SER A 568 13.20 6.87 0.65
CA SER A 568 14.57 6.42 0.88
C SER A 568 15.53 7.63 0.95
N ASN A 569 16.82 7.36 0.91
CA ASN A 569 17.85 8.40 0.88
C ASN A 569 17.89 9.08 -0.50
N GLY A 570 18.13 10.39 -0.50
CA GLY A 570 18.60 11.08 -1.71
C GLY A 570 20.02 10.61 -2.07
N GLY A 571 20.39 10.83 -3.32
CA GLY A 571 21.75 10.58 -3.80
C GLY A 571 22.71 11.66 -3.30
N ASP A 572 23.96 11.27 -3.05
CA ASP A 572 25.02 12.21 -2.74
C ASP A 572 25.36 13.10 -3.95
N GLY A 573 25.85 14.31 -3.70
CA GLY A 573 26.46 15.13 -4.74
C GLY A 573 27.73 14.47 -5.30
N GLY A 574 28.00 14.69 -6.59
CA GLY A 574 29.25 14.29 -7.23
C GLY A 574 30.43 15.13 -6.73
N VAL A 575 31.61 14.50 -6.68
CA VAL A 575 32.85 15.18 -6.28
C VAL A 575 33.34 16.08 -7.41
N GLY A 576 33.78 17.30 -7.10
CA GLY A 576 34.40 18.20 -8.08
C GLY A 576 35.73 17.65 -8.61
N GLY A 577 36.04 17.92 -9.87
CA GLY A 577 37.32 17.54 -10.48
C GLY A 577 38.44 18.51 -10.10
N ASN A 578 39.68 18.03 -10.04
CA ASN A 578 40.85 18.88 -9.82
C ASN A 578 41.26 19.62 -11.10
N GLY A 579 41.65 20.88 -10.97
CA GLY A 579 42.29 21.65 -12.04
C GLY A 579 43.73 21.20 -12.30
N ALA A 580 44.30 21.70 -13.39
CA ALA A 580 45.69 21.47 -13.75
C ALA A 580 46.54 22.73 -13.56
N GLU A 581 47.74 22.58 -12.97
CA GLU A 581 48.73 23.66 -12.75
C GLU A 581 49.75 23.81 -13.88
#